data_AF-A0A421KZR8-F1
#
_entry.id   AF-A0A421KZR8-F1
#
_cell.length_a   1.000
_cell.length_b   1.000
_cell.length_c   1.000
_cell.angle_alpha   90.00
_cell.angle_beta   90.00
_cell.angle_gamma   90.00
#
_symmetry.space_group_name_H-M   'P 1'
#
loop_
_entity.id
_entity.type
_entity.pdbx_description
1 polymer ?
#
loop_
_entity_poly.entity_id
_entity_poly.type
_entity_poly.pdbx_seq_one_letter_code
_entity_poly.pdbx_strand_id
1 'polypeptide(L)'
;MTRTNDTYDVKPAAPGVERNARVRDLTPAQRRAVVFAQQQVIRAKAAKKAKEERQANLNKMWMEEDGMEASRQRAASNNDGRAVTHTVSLREALGHVLRELRTNDHKTLREVSEKAGVSLGYLSEVERGQKEASSELLSSIADALGLGVPQTLRMVADYLESTQE
;
A
#
# COMPACT_ATOMS: atom_id res chain seq x y z
N MET A 1 -25.25 1.35 -83.87
CA MET A 1 -25.44 0.73 -82.54
C MET A 1 -24.63 1.58 -81.55
N THR A 2 -25.25 2.59 -80.91
CA THR A 2 -25.73 2.57 -79.50
C THR A 2 -24.57 2.38 -78.50
N ARG A 3 -24.34 3.19 -77.46
CA ARG A 3 -25.14 4.20 -76.75
C ARG A 3 -24.22 4.96 -75.75
N THR A 4 -24.46 6.28 -75.65
CA THR A 4 -24.47 7.15 -74.46
C THR A 4 -23.33 7.12 -73.42
N ASN A 5 -22.51 8.18 -73.44
CA ASN A 5 -21.81 8.72 -72.26
C ASN A 5 -22.80 9.61 -71.50
N ASP A 6 -23.18 9.22 -70.28
CA ASP A 6 -23.88 10.11 -69.35
C ASP A 6 -22.84 10.87 -68.50
N THR A 7 -22.67 12.14 -68.82
CA THR A 7 -22.04 13.15 -67.97
C THR A 7 -22.99 13.51 -66.84
N TYR A 8 -22.59 13.25 -65.60
CA TYR A 8 -23.27 13.76 -64.41
C TYR A 8 -22.67 15.11 -64.01
N ASP A 9 -23.48 16.15 -64.13
CA ASP A 9 -23.24 17.51 -63.67
C ASP A 9 -23.19 17.54 -62.12
N VAL A 10 -22.06 17.97 -61.55
CA VAL A 10 -21.89 18.12 -60.10
C VAL A 10 -22.13 19.59 -59.74
N LYS A 11 -23.35 19.89 -59.26
CA LYS A 11 -23.64 21.15 -58.57
C LYS A 11 -23.00 21.15 -57.18
N PRO A 12 -22.25 22.19 -56.77
CA PRO A 12 -21.70 22.27 -55.43
C PRO A 12 -22.78 22.74 -54.45
N ALA A 13 -23.15 21.88 -53.50
CA ALA A 13 -23.99 22.28 -52.37
C ALA A 13 -23.15 23.02 -51.31
N ALA A 14 -23.68 24.15 -50.88
CA ALA A 14 -23.09 25.15 -49.99
C ALA A 14 -22.76 24.62 -48.56
N PRO A 15 -21.90 25.32 -47.80
CA PRO A 15 -21.50 24.91 -46.47
C PRO A 15 -22.53 25.36 -45.43
N GLY A 16 -22.99 24.44 -44.59
CA GLY A 16 -23.97 24.72 -43.54
C GLY A 16 -23.85 23.72 -42.40
N VAL A 17 -23.39 24.23 -41.26
CA VAL A 17 -23.22 23.55 -39.98
C VAL A 17 -24.54 22.97 -39.47
N GLU A 18 -24.59 21.69 -39.12
CA GLU A 18 -25.42 21.21 -38.00
C GLU A 18 -24.91 19.86 -37.45
N ARG A 19 -24.12 19.93 -36.37
CA ARG A 19 -23.66 18.77 -35.58
C ARG A 19 -24.77 18.24 -34.69
N ASN A 20 -25.83 17.64 -35.26
CA ASN A 20 -26.94 17.06 -34.46
C ASN A 20 -27.59 15.80 -35.05
N ALA A 21 -26.86 15.02 -35.86
CA ALA A 21 -27.39 13.80 -36.46
C ALA A 21 -26.88 12.53 -35.75
N ARG A 22 -27.57 12.07 -34.68
CA ARG A 22 -27.61 10.63 -34.27
C ARG A 22 -28.49 10.25 -33.07
N VAL A 23 -29.52 11.01 -32.72
CA VAL A 23 -30.42 10.63 -31.60
C VAL A 23 -31.91 10.58 -31.94
N ARG A 24 -32.31 10.89 -33.18
CA ARG A 24 -33.73 11.17 -33.46
C ARG A 24 -34.61 9.97 -33.83
N ASP A 25 -34.08 8.83 -34.28
CA ASP A 25 -34.92 7.70 -34.71
C ASP A 25 -34.51 6.33 -34.11
N LEU A 26 -34.32 6.27 -32.79
CA LEU A 26 -34.20 4.98 -32.09
C LEU A 26 -35.58 4.32 -32.02
N THR A 27 -35.70 3.07 -32.45
CA THR A 27 -36.94 2.30 -32.22
C THR A 27 -37.24 2.19 -30.72
N PRO A 28 -38.51 2.00 -30.31
CA PRO A 28 -38.84 1.82 -28.89
C PRO A 28 -38.02 0.71 -28.20
N ALA A 29 -37.69 -0.37 -28.93
CA ALA A 29 -36.81 -1.43 -28.44
C ALA A 29 -35.38 -0.95 -28.20
N GLN A 30 -34.80 -0.18 -29.14
CA GLN A 30 -33.46 0.39 -29.00
C GLN A 30 -33.38 1.44 -27.88
N ARG A 31 -34.41 2.28 -27.71
CA ARG A 31 -34.49 3.23 -26.58
C ARG A 31 -34.45 2.51 -25.22
N ARG A 32 -35.23 1.44 -25.08
CA ARG A 32 -35.22 0.60 -23.86
C ARG A 32 -33.86 -0.06 -23.63
N ALA A 33 -33.21 -0.54 -24.70
CA ALA A 33 -31.88 -1.13 -24.61
C ALA A 33 -30.82 -0.12 -24.13
N VAL A 34 -30.85 1.12 -24.63
CA VAL A 34 -29.93 2.18 -24.20
C VAL A 34 -30.12 2.54 -22.72
N VAL A 35 -31.37 2.70 -22.27
CA VAL A 35 -31.67 2.99 -20.86
C VAL A 35 -31.24 1.84 -19.95
N PHE A 36 -31.47 0.59 -20.37
CA PHE A 36 -31.00 -0.58 -19.62
C PHE A 36 -29.48 -0.60 -19.52
N ALA A 37 -28.75 -0.36 -20.62
CA ALA A 37 -27.30 -0.30 -20.63
C ALA A 37 -26.78 0.84 -19.74
N GLN A 38 -27.38 2.03 -19.79
CA GLN A 38 -27.05 3.14 -18.89
C GLN A 38 -27.29 2.78 -17.42
N GLN A 39 -28.41 2.13 -17.10
CA GLN A 39 -28.73 1.67 -15.76
C GLN A 39 -27.72 0.64 -15.24
N GLN A 40 -27.27 -0.29 -16.08
CA GLN A 40 -26.23 -1.27 -15.76
C GLN A 40 -24.88 -0.60 -15.46
N VAL A 41 -24.49 0.39 -16.28
CA VAL A 41 -23.26 1.16 -16.05
C VAL A 41 -23.33 1.94 -14.75
N ILE A 42 -24.46 2.59 -14.44
CA ILE A 42 -24.66 3.31 -13.18
C ILE A 42 -24.55 2.36 -11.98
N ARG A 43 -25.21 1.19 -12.03
CA ARG A 43 -25.13 0.17 -10.98
C ARG A 43 -23.72 -0.37 -10.79
N ALA A 44 -23.01 -0.65 -11.88
CA ALA A 44 -21.63 -1.14 -11.83
C ALA A 44 -20.68 -0.10 -11.20
N LYS A 45 -20.84 1.19 -11.55
CA LYS A 45 -20.09 2.28 -10.93
C LYS A 45 -20.42 2.44 -9.44
N ALA A 46 -21.70 2.37 -9.06
CA ALA A 46 -22.13 2.41 -7.67
C ALA A 46 -21.57 1.23 -6.85
N ALA A 47 -21.57 0.02 -7.41
CA ALA A 47 -21.00 -1.17 -6.77
C ALA A 47 -19.48 -1.07 -6.58
N LYS A 48 -18.75 -0.54 -7.58
CA LYS A 48 -17.30 -0.30 -7.48
C LYS A 48 -16.99 0.72 -6.39
N LYS A 49 -17.72 1.83 -6.36
CA LYS A 49 -17.58 2.88 -5.32
C LYS A 49 -17.86 2.33 -3.93
N ALA A 50 -18.90 1.51 -3.77
CA ALA A 50 -19.23 0.88 -2.49
C ALA A 50 -18.12 -0.07 -2.01
N LYS A 51 -17.49 -0.83 -2.92
CA LYS A 51 -16.34 -1.69 -2.58
C LYS A 51 -15.11 -0.86 -2.17
N GLU A 52 -14.85 0.22 -2.88
CA GLU A 52 -13.74 1.13 -2.60
C GLU A 52 -13.94 1.88 -1.27
N GLU A 53 -15.15 2.33 -0.97
CA GLU A 53 -15.51 2.93 0.32
C GLU A 53 -15.39 1.93 1.47
N ARG A 54 -15.80 0.67 1.26
CA ARG A 54 -15.63 -0.40 2.25
C ARG A 54 -14.16 -0.69 2.51
N GLN A 55 -13.33 -0.70 1.46
CA GLN A 55 -11.88 -0.89 1.60
C GLN A 55 -11.22 0.31 2.28
N ALA A 56 -11.64 1.54 1.97
CA ALA A 56 -11.14 2.76 2.60
C ALA A 56 -11.54 2.81 4.08
N ASN A 57 -12.76 2.42 4.44
CA ASN A 57 -13.21 2.31 5.82
C ASN A 57 -12.46 1.21 6.58
N LEU A 58 -12.20 0.06 5.97
CA LEU A 58 -11.36 -0.98 6.56
C LEU A 58 -9.94 -0.46 6.79
N ASN A 59 -9.33 0.20 5.80
CA ASN A 59 -8.00 0.78 5.92
C ASN A 59 -7.96 1.89 7.00
N LYS A 60 -9.04 2.67 7.15
CA LYS A 60 -9.21 3.68 8.20
C LYS A 60 -9.37 3.04 9.58
N MET A 61 -10.14 1.96 9.69
CA MET A 61 -10.34 1.21 10.93
C MET A 61 -9.02 0.59 11.40
N TRP A 62 -8.24 0.02 10.48
CA TRP A 62 -6.88 -0.49 10.77
C TRP A 62 -5.92 0.64 11.20
N MET A 63 -5.98 1.82 10.57
CA MET A 63 -5.16 2.97 11.00
C MET A 63 -5.58 3.55 12.36
N GLU A 64 -6.87 3.47 12.70
CA GLU A 64 -7.40 3.89 14.01
C GLU A 64 -7.04 2.88 15.11
N GLU A 65 -7.07 1.57 14.83
CA GLU A 65 -6.64 0.50 15.74
C GLU A 65 -5.12 0.56 16.00
N ASP A 66 -4.29 0.67 14.95
CA ASP A 66 -2.84 0.87 15.07
C ASP A 66 -2.51 2.19 15.80
N GLY A 67 -3.27 3.27 15.54
CA GLY A 67 -3.09 4.56 16.20
C GLY A 67 -3.46 4.56 17.68
N MET A 68 -4.46 3.76 18.07
CA MET A 68 -4.91 3.60 19.45
C MET A 68 -3.97 2.68 20.24
N GLU A 69 -3.43 1.62 19.64
CA GLU A 69 -2.35 0.80 20.21
C GLU A 69 -1.06 1.60 20.35
N ALA A 70 -0.64 2.30 19.29
CA ALA A 70 0.54 3.16 19.31
C ALA A 70 0.42 4.31 20.34
N SER A 71 -0.78 4.87 20.54
CA SER A 71 -1.00 5.90 21.57
C SER A 71 -1.01 5.32 22.98
N ARG A 72 -1.55 4.11 23.19
CA ARG A 72 -1.45 3.40 24.48
C ARG A 72 0.00 3.02 24.79
N GLN A 73 0.77 2.57 23.81
CA GLN A 73 2.19 2.22 23.97
C GLN A 73 3.09 3.43 24.14
N ARG A 74 2.83 4.56 23.46
CA ARG A 74 3.51 5.84 23.73
C ARG A 74 3.20 6.38 25.13
N ALA A 75 1.96 6.24 25.60
CA ALA A 75 1.58 6.60 26.96
C ALA A 75 2.26 5.69 28.01
N ALA A 76 2.45 4.41 27.70
CA ALA A 76 3.21 3.48 28.55
C ALA A 76 4.72 3.76 28.55
N SER A 77 5.29 4.13 27.40
CA SER A 77 6.73 4.46 27.25
C SER A 77 7.12 5.81 27.88
N ASN A 78 6.18 6.76 27.98
CA ASN A 78 6.46 8.09 28.56
C ASN A 78 6.48 8.11 30.10
N ASN A 79 6.24 6.99 30.78
CA ASN A 79 6.19 6.93 32.25
C ASN A 79 7.54 6.62 32.92
N ASP A 80 8.63 6.39 32.17
CA ASP A 80 9.98 6.19 32.71
C ASP A 80 10.72 7.51 33.01
N GLY A 81 9.97 8.51 33.47
CA GLY A 81 10.46 9.82 33.90
C GLY A 81 11.01 9.84 35.34
N ARG A 82 11.78 8.84 35.75
CA ARG A 82 12.57 8.89 36.99
C ARG A 82 13.96 8.34 36.73
N ALA A 83 14.98 9.03 37.27
CA ALA A 83 16.37 8.65 37.19
C ALA A 83 16.58 7.20 37.68
N VAL A 84 16.62 6.29 36.72
CA VAL A 84 16.98 4.88 36.89
C VAL A 84 18.11 4.69 35.88
N THR A 85 19.21 4.08 36.29
CA THR A 85 20.25 3.56 35.40
C THR A 85 19.55 2.85 34.23
N HIS A 86 19.56 3.44 33.03
CA HIS A 86 18.75 2.97 31.92
C HIS A 86 19.34 1.66 31.39
N THR A 87 18.96 0.54 32.01
CA THR A 87 19.28 -0.79 31.52
C THR A 87 18.51 -0.99 30.23
N VAL A 88 19.22 -1.04 29.10
CA VAL A 88 18.62 -1.26 27.78
C VAL A 88 17.82 -2.55 27.79
N SER A 89 16.56 -2.50 27.34
CA SER A 89 15.73 -3.70 27.27
C SER A 89 16.19 -4.62 26.12
N LEU A 90 15.87 -5.91 26.21
CA LEU A 90 16.26 -6.90 25.19
C LEU A 90 15.77 -6.52 23.78
N ARG A 91 14.54 -6.01 23.66
CA ARG A 91 13.99 -5.57 22.36
C ARG A 91 14.68 -4.34 21.79
N GLU A 92 15.16 -3.43 22.64
CA GLU A 92 15.91 -2.26 22.21
C GLU A 92 17.31 -2.68 21.74
N ALA A 93 17.95 -3.61 22.45
CA ALA A 93 19.21 -4.20 22.04
C ALA A 93 19.10 -4.98 20.72
N LEU A 94 18.08 -5.82 20.58
CA LEU A 94 17.77 -6.50 19.31
C LEU A 94 17.53 -5.50 18.19
N GLY A 95 16.67 -4.50 18.40
CA GLY A 95 16.37 -3.48 17.42
C GLY A 95 17.61 -2.71 16.97
N HIS A 96 18.47 -2.34 17.92
CA HIS A 96 19.75 -1.67 17.66
C HIS A 96 20.65 -2.52 16.77
N VAL A 97 20.91 -3.78 17.13
CA VAL A 97 21.78 -4.68 16.36
C VAL A 97 21.22 -4.92 14.95
N LEU A 98 19.92 -5.16 14.81
CA LEU A 98 19.30 -5.34 13.49
C LEU A 98 19.45 -4.10 12.61
N ARG A 99 19.26 -2.91 13.20
CA ARG A 99 19.44 -1.64 12.50
C ARG A 99 20.88 -1.42 12.07
N GLU A 100 21.83 -1.68 12.97
CA GLU A 100 23.27 -1.54 12.71
C GLU A 100 23.70 -2.44 11.56
N LEU A 101 23.34 -3.73 11.61
CA LEU A 101 23.57 -4.70 10.54
C LEU A 101 23.01 -4.20 9.20
N ARG A 102 21.77 -3.72 9.21
CA ARG A 102 21.13 -3.18 8.01
C ARG A 102 21.88 -1.98 7.45
N THR A 103 22.27 -1.03 8.28
CA THR A 103 22.91 0.22 7.83
C THR A 103 24.36 0.01 7.40
N ASN A 104 25.09 -0.89 8.07
CA ASN A 104 26.46 -1.25 7.72
C ASN A 104 26.53 -1.94 6.35
N ASP A 105 25.51 -2.73 6.01
CA ASP A 105 25.35 -3.33 4.69
C ASP A 105 24.71 -2.39 3.65
N HIS A 106 24.47 -1.12 4.00
CA HIS A 106 23.81 -0.13 3.15
C HIS A 106 22.43 -0.56 2.60
N LYS A 107 21.74 -1.44 3.32
CA LYS A 107 20.39 -1.90 2.96
C LYS A 107 19.33 -0.91 3.48
N THR A 108 18.32 -0.66 2.67
CA THR A 108 17.14 0.12 3.07
C THR A 108 16.18 -0.75 3.87
N LEU A 109 15.31 -0.11 4.67
CA LEU A 109 14.21 -0.81 5.35
C LEU A 109 13.33 -1.58 4.36
N ARG A 110 13.09 -1.00 3.16
CA ARG A 110 12.27 -1.62 2.12
C ARG A 110 12.87 -2.94 1.66
N GLU A 111 14.15 -2.96 1.28
CA GLU A 111 14.83 -4.16 0.79
C GLU A 111 14.81 -5.30 1.82
N VAL A 112 15.09 -4.99 3.10
CA VAL A 112 15.06 -6.01 4.15
C VAL A 112 13.65 -6.48 4.44
N SER A 113 12.67 -5.56 4.52
CA SER A 113 11.28 -5.90 4.79
C SER A 113 10.67 -6.80 3.71
N GLU A 114 10.96 -6.51 2.43
CA GLU A 114 10.49 -7.31 1.29
C GLU A 114 11.12 -8.71 1.32
N LYS A 115 12.43 -8.82 1.60
CA LYS A 115 13.12 -10.11 1.69
C LYS A 115 12.67 -10.93 2.90
N ALA A 116 12.37 -10.28 4.03
CA ALA A 116 11.90 -10.94 5.26
C ALA A 116 10.40 -11.25 5.25
N GLY A 117 9.63 -10.78 4.24
CA GLY A 117 8.19 -11.01 4.17
C GLY A 117 7.39 -10.26 5.23
N VAL A 118 7.89 -9.13 5.73
CA VAL A 118 7.23 -8.29 6.73
C VAL A 118 6.92 -6.90 6.18
N SER A 119 6.04 -6.16 6.83
CA SER A 119 5.79 -4.77 6.42
C SER A 119 6.98 -3.88 6.78
N LEU A 120 7.23 -2.85 5.96
CA LEU A 120 8.26 -1.85 6.22
C LEU A 120 8.04 -1.17 7.58
N GLY A 121 6.79 -0.84 7.90
CA GLY A 121 6.40 -0.25 9.19
C GLY A 121 6.74 -1.16 10.37
N TYR A 122 6.44 -2.45 10.26
CA TYR A 122 6.74 -3.44 11.29
C TYR A 122 8.24 -3.57 11.54
N LEU A 123 9.06 -3.73 10.48
CA LEU A 123 10.52 -3.78 10.63
C LEU A 123 11.05 -2.50 11.28
N SER A 124 10.50 -1.36 10.89
CA SER A 124 10.88 -0.06 11.46
C SER A 124 10.55 0.05 12.96
N GLU A 125 9.44 -0.54 13.41
CA GLU A 125 9.06 -0.59 14.83
C GLU A 125 9.96 -1.54 15.62
N VAL A 126 10.31 -2.69 15.04
CA VAL A 126 11.26 -3.65 15.63
C VAL A 126 12.64 -3.03 15.80
N GLU A 127 13.18 -2.36 14.76
CA GLU A 127 14.49 -1.68 14.84
C GLU A 127 14.55 -0.55 15.88
N ARG A 128 13.40 -0.03 16.31
CA ARG A 128 13.29 0.99 17.37
C ARG A 128 12.97 0.39 18.74
N GLY A 129 12.96 -0.94 18.87
CA GLY A 129 12.58 -1.62 20.11
C GLY A 129 11.13 -1.38 20.54
N GLN A 130 10.24 -1.02 19.61
CA GLN A 130 8.82 -0.76 19.91
C GLN A 130 7.96 -2.02 19.81
N LYS A 131 8.41 -3.02 19.03
CA LYS A 131 7.75 -4.32 18.90
C LYS A 131 8.73 -5.45 19.13
N GLU A 132 8.25 -6.49 19.80
CA GLU A 132 8.93 -7.77 19.92
C GLU A 132 8.71 -8.57 18.61
N ALA A 133 9.79 -9.08 18.04
CA ALA A 133 9.70 -10.01 16.91
C ALA A 133 9.42 -11.42 17.46
N SER A 134 8.49 -12.15 16.84
CA SER A 134 8.38 -13.58 17.11
C SER A 134 9.67 -14.29 16.68
N SER A 135 9.91 -15.50 17.19
CA SER A 135 11.10 -16.26 16.82
C SER A 135 11.20 -16.52 15.31
N GLU A 136 10.07 -16.76 14.64
CA GLU A 136 9.99 -16.96 13.18
C GLU A 136 10.30 -15.67 12.41
N LEU A 137 9.78 -14.53 12.88
CA LEU A 137 10.04 -13.23 12.25
C LEU A 137 11.48 -12.78 12.48
N LEU A 138 12.04 -13.02 13.67
CA LEU A 138 13.45 -12.75 13.94
C LEU A 138 14.35 -13.58 13.02
N SER A 139 14.05 -14.86 12.81
CA SER A 139 14.77 -15.69 11.85
C SER A 139 14.69 -15.11 10.45
N SER A 140 13.50 -14.76 10.00
CA SER A 140 13.28 -14.21 8.64
C SER A 140 14.02 -12.89 8.42
N ILE A 141 14.06 -12.02 9.44
CA ILE A 141 14.78 -10.73 9.38
C ILE A 141 16.30 -10.97 9.41
N ALA A 142 16.81 -11.85 10.26
CA ALA A 142 18.23 -12.20 10.31
C ALA A 142 18.69 -12.78 8.96
N ASP A 143 17.94 -13.72 8.39
CA ASP A 143 18.23 -14.31 7.08
C ASP A 143 18.17 -13.26 5.96
N ALA A 144 17.25 -12.30 6.05
CA ALA A 144 17.18 -11.16 5.13
C ALA A 144 18.45 -10.29 5.20
N LEU A 145 19.00 -10.10 6.40
CA LEU A 145 20.26 -9.41 6.63
C LEU A 145 21.49 -10.24 6.25
N GLY A 146 21.35 -11.56 6.09
CA GLY A 146 22.43 -12.46 5.69
C GLY A 146 23.13 -13.14 6.88
N LEU A 147 22.48 -13.17 8.05
CA LEU A 147 22.98 -13.79 9.26
C LEU A 147 21.98 -14.80 9.81
N GLY A 148 22.46 -15.78 10.58
CA GLY A 148 21.58 -16.64 11.35
C GLY A 148 21.24 -16.04 12.72
N VAL A 149 20.13 -16.49 13.30
CA VAL A 149 19.71 -16.09 14.66
C VAL A 149 20.82 -16.23 15.71
N PRO A 150 21.62 -17.32 15.75
CA PRO A 150 22.68 -17.44 16.75
C PRO A 150 23.75 -16.34 16.65
N GLN A 151 24.11 -15.92 15.45
CA GLN A 151 25.06 -14.83 15.22
C GLN A 151 24.47 -13.50 15.65
N THR A 152 23.22 -13.23 15.27
CA THR A 152 22.51 -12.02 15.70
C THR A 152 22.42 -11.93 17.22
N LEU A 153 22.06 -13.02 17.91
CA LEU A 153 21.96 -13.04 19.37
C LEU A 153 23.31 -12.86 20.06
N ARG A 154 24.42 -13.31 19.46
CA ARG A 154 25.76 -13.05 19.99
C ARG A 154 26.08 -11.56 19.96
N MET A 155 25.82 -10.89 18.84
CA MET A 155 26.00 -9.44 18.72
C MET A 155 25.12 -8.66 19.71
N VAL A 156 23.90 -9.16 19.98
CA VAL A 156 23.02 -8.58 21.01
C VAL A 156 23.60 -8.73 22.41
N ALA A 157 24.17 -9.90 22.74
CA ALA A 157 24.85 -10.10 24.01
C ALA A 157 26.04 -9.15 24.15
N ASP A 158 26.89 -9.06 23.12
CA ASP A 158 28.05 -8.16 23.10
C ASP A 158 27.63 -6.69 23.29
N TYR A 159 26.54 -6.27 22.63
CA TYR A 159 25.98 -4.93 22.79
C TYR A 159 25.45 -4.66 24.21
N LEU A 160 24.72 -5.63 24.78
CA LEU A 160 24.19 -5.52 26.15
C LEU A 160 25.31 -5.40 27.18
N GLU A 161 26.37 -6.21 27.04
CA GLU A 161 27.57 -6.12 27.89
C GLU A 161 28.21 -4.73 27.79
N SER A 162 28.38 -4.19 26.57
CA SER A 162 28.97 -2.86 26.36
C SER A 162 28.16 -1.70 26.93
N THR A 163 26.87 -1.90 27.21
CA THR A 163 25.99 -0.86 27.77
C THR A 163 25.92 -0.92 29.31
N GLN A 164 26.50 -1.95 29.92
CA GLN A 164 26.54 -2.14 31.37
C GLN A 164 27.84 -1.62 32.01
N GLU A 165 28.85 -1.31 31.21
CA GLU A 165 30.13 -0.71 31.63
C GLU A 165 30.04 0.83 31.72
#